data_AF-A0A1F4KI95-F1
#
_entry.id   AF-A0A1F4KI95-F1
#
_cell.length_a   1.000
_cell.length_b   1.000
_cell.length_c   1.000
_cell.angle_alpha   90.00
_cell.angle_beta   90.00
_cell.angle_gamma   90.00
#
_symmetry.space_group_name_H-M   'P 1'
#
loop_
_entity.id
_entity.type
_entity.pdbx_description
1 polymer ?
#
loop_
_entity_poly.entity_id
_entity_poly.type
_entity_poly.pdbx_seq_one_letter_code
_entity_poly.pdbx_strand_id
1 'polypeptide(L)' 'MAGRADILVVPDIEAGNMLGKQLIYLADAVAVGIVLGARLPVILTSRADGVYARVVSAALGLLVTEQRRAQAGMRGK' A
#
# COMPACT_ATOMS: atom_id res chain seq x y z
N MET A 1 -7.07 15.18 16.27
CA MET A 1 -6.34 16.45 16.04
C MET A 1 -6.08 16.59 14.56
N ALA A 2 -6.16 17.81 14.00
CA ALA A 2 -5.74 18.05 12.63
C ALA A 2 -4.24 17.80 12.46
N GLY A 3 -3.80 17.35 11.28
CA GLY A 3 -2.39 17.12 10.94
C GLY A 3 -1.78 15.80 11.43
N ARG A 4 -2.58 14.85 11.92
CA ARG A 4 -2.11 13.53 12.40
C ARG A 4 -2.92 12.39 11.78
N ALA A 5 -2.97 12.34 10.46
CA ALA A 5 -3.70 11.30 9.73
C ALA A 5 -2.76 10.15 9.35
N ASP A 6 -3.17 8.91 9.63
CA ASP A 6 -2.48 7.70 9.17
C ASP A 6 -2.91 7.28 7.75
N ILE A 7 -4.13 7.67 7.35
CA ILE A 7 -4.74 7.36 6.04
C ILE A 7 -5.25 8.64 5.38
N LEU A 8 -4.84 8.86 4.14
CA LEU A 8 -5.35 9.93 3.28
C LEU A 8 -6.26 9.33 2.22
N VAL A 9 -7.54 9.72 2.23
CA VAL A 9 -8.50 9.36 1.18
C VAL A 9 -8.55 10.51 0.18
N VAL A 10 -8.35 10.18 -1.09
CA VAL A 10 -8.32 11.15 -2.19
C VAL A 10 -9.67 11.20 -2.90
N PRO A 11 -10.04 12.33 -3.54
CA PRO A 11 -11.35 12.49 -4.18
C PRO A 11 -11.49 11.64 -5.47
N ASP A 12 -10.39 11.41 -6.18
CA ASP A 12 -10.33 10.67 -7.44
C ASP A 12 -8.93 10.10 -7.71
N ILE A 13 -8.78 9.38 -8.83
CA ILE A 13 -7.53 8.71 -9.20
C ILE A 13 -6.45 9.71 -9.64
N GLU A 14 -6.84 10.81 -10.28
CA GLU A 14 -5.94 11.88 -10.69
C GLU A 14 -5.27 12.52 -9.48
N ALA A 15 -6.06 12.91 -8.47
CA ALA A 15 -5.58 13.46 -7.21
C ALA A 15 -4.71 12.45 -6.45
N GLY A 16 -5.09 11.17 -6.44
CA GLY A 16 -4.28 10.08 -5.87
C GLY A 16 -2.91 9.95 -6.51
N ASN A 17 -2.86 9.94 -7.84
CA ASN A 17 -1.63 9.84 -8.60
C ASN A 17 -0.75 11.09 -8.43
N MET A 18 -1.36 12.29 -8.37
CA MET A 18 -0.65 13.53 -8.08
C MET A 18 -0.01 13.48 -6.70
N LEU A 19 -0.79 13.16 -5.66
CA LEU A 19 -0.30 13.05 -4.28
C LEU A 19 0.83 12.01 -4.17
N GLY A 20 0.64 10.81 -4.72
CA GLY A 20 1.65 9.75 -4.69
C GLY A 20 2.95 10.18 -5.35
N LYS A 21 2.89 10.79 -6.54
CA LYS A 21 4.09 11.29 -7.23
C LYS A 21 4.78 12.41 -6.47
N GLN A 22 4.03 13.34 -5.87
CA GLN A 22 4.62 14.40 -5.06
C GLN A 22 5.37 13.83 -3.86
N LEU A 23 4.82 12.82 -3.18
CA LEU A 23 5.52 12.15 -2.07
C LEU A 23 6.82 11.50 -2.55
N ILE A 24 6.77 10.79 -3.68
CA ILE A 24 7.94 10.09 -4.24
C ILE A 24 9.03 11.08 -4.67
N TYR A 25 8.67 12.12 -5.44
CA TYR A 25 9.65 13.00 -6.08
C TYR A 25 10.05 14.21 -5.25
N LEU A 26 9.19 14.69 -4.34
CA LEU A 26 9.42 15.91 -3.57
C LEU A 26 9.64 15.66 -2.08
N ALA A 27 9.21 14.51 -1.56
CA ALA A 27 9.34 14.16 -0.14
C ALA A 27 10.18 12.89 0.11
N ASP A 28 10.89 12.40 -0.92
CA ASP A 28 11.77 11.23 -0.86
C ASP A 28 11.08 9.96 -0.31
N ALA A 29 9.77 9.84 -0.56
CA ALA A 29 9.00 8.69 -0.10
C ALA A 29 9.22 7.46 -0.99
N VAL A 30 9.27 6.28 -0.37
CA VAL A 30 9.33 5.01 -1.10
C VAL A 30 7.92 4.57 -1.48
N ALA A 31 7.67 4.40 -2.78
CA ALA A 31 6.40 3.88 -3.28
C ALA A 31 6.23 2.40 -2.93
N VAL A 32 5.17 2.08 -2.19
CA VAL A 32 4.76 0.72 -1.87
C VAL A 32 3.23 0.65 -1.94
N GLY A 33 2.70 -0.32 -2.66
CA GLY A 33 1.25 -0.43 -2.89
C GLY A 33 0.75 -1.87 -3.00
N ILE A 34 -0.47 -2.08 -2.52
CA ILE A 34 -1.20 -3.34 -2.62
C ILE A 34 -2.67 -3.06 -2.97
N VAL A 35 -3.25 -3.89 -3.83
CA VAL A 35 -4.69 -3.86 -4.13
C VAL A 35 -5.44 -4.62 -3.04
N LEU A 36 -6.39 -3.93 -2.40
CA LEU A 36 -7.29 -4.51 -1.41
C LEU A 36 -8.60 -4.97 -2.07
N GLY A 37 -9.37 -5.84 -1.39
CA GLY A 37 -10.65 -6.37 -1.87
C GLY A 37 -10.55 -7.63 -2.74
N ALA A 38 -9.40 -7.91 -3.35
CA ALA A 38 -9.15 -9.17 -4.05
C ALA A 38 -8.98 -10.36 -3.07
N ARG A 39 -9.30 -11.59 -3.54
CA ARG A 39 -9.13 -12.83 -2.76
C ARG A 39 -7.69 -13.07 -2.33
N LEU A 40 -6.74 -12.75 -3.22
CA LEU A 40 -5.30 -12.83 -2.97
C LEU A 40 -4.66 -11.43 -3.02
N PRO A 41 -3.56 -11.19 -2.31
CA PRO A 41 -2.75 -9.98 -2.45
C PRO A 41 -2.33 -9.76 -3.91
N VAL A 42 -2.50 -8.55 -4.42
CA VAL A 42 -1.96 -8.14 -5.73
C VAL A 42 -1.11 -6.90 -5.53
N ILE A 43 0.17 -7.01 -5.87
CA ILE A 43 1.14 -5.93 -5.81
C ILE A 43 1.26 -5.33 -7.20
N LEU A 44 1.16 -4.00 -7.29
CA LEU A 44 1.36 -3.26 -8.53
C LEU A 44 2.66 -2.48 -8.39
N THR A 45 3.64 -2.81 -9.21
CA THR A 45 4.91 -2.07 -9.28
C THR A 45 4.86 -1.07 -10.43
N SER A 46 5.55 0.05 -10.26
CA SER A 46 5.87 0.98 -11.33
C SER A 46 7.17 0.57 -12.01
N ARG A 47 7.29 0.86 -13.30
CA ARG A 47 8.56 0.74 -14.04
C ARG A 47 9.69 1.56 -13.40
N ALA A 48 9.33 2.66 -12.75
CA ALA A 48 10.30 3.53 -12.08
C ALA A 48 10.79 2.98 -10.72
N ASP A 49 10.19 1.91 -10.20
CA ASP A 49 10.52 1.39 -8.88
C ASP A 49 11.87 0.68 -8.86
N GLY A 50 12.71 1.06 -7.89
CA GLY A 50 13.96 0.38 -7.59
C GLY A 50 13.77 -0.98 -6.93
N VAL A 51 14.87 -1.72 -6.74
CA VAL A 51 14.86 -3.05 -6.09
C VAL A 51 14.25 -2.97 -4.69
N TYR A 52 14.60 -1.95 -3.91
CA TYR A 52 14.12 -1.78 -2.54
C TYR A 52 12.58 -1.66 -2.47
N ALA A 53 11.98 -0.78 -3.28
CA ALA A 53 10.52 -0.61 -3.35
C ALA A 53 9.80 -1.93 -3.68
N ARG A 54 10.36 -2.74 -4.60
CA ARG A 54 9.80 -4.05 -4.95
C ARG A 54 9.87 -5.05 -3.81
N VAL A 55 11.00 -5.11 -3.09
CA VAL A 55 11.18 -5.99 -1.93
C VAL A 55 10.23 -5.61 -0.80
N VAL A 56 10.13 -4.32 -0.47
CA VAL A 56 9.21 -3.84 0.57
C VAL A 56 7.75 -4.08 0.17
N SER A 57 7.41 -3.94 -1.12
CA SER A 57 6.07 -4.29 -1.61
C SER A 57 5.74 -5.78 -1.44
N ALA A 58 6.70 -6.67 -1.71
CA ALA A 58 6.54 -8.10 -1.43
C ALA A 58 6.36 -8.38 0.06
N ALA A 59 7.14 -7.71 0.92
CA ALA A 59 7.00 -7.82 2.38
C ALA A 59 5.62 -7.35 2.85
N LEU A 60 5.09 -6.25 2.30
CA LEU A 60 3.72 -5.79 2.58
C LEU A 60 2.68 -6.85 2.18
N GLY A 61 2.85 -7.49 1.03
CA GLY A 61 1.99 -8.60 0.59
C GLY A 61 1.97 -9.77 1.58
N LEU A 62 3.12 -10.12 2.14
CA LEU A 62 3.23 -11.15 3.18
C LEU A 62 2.51 -10.73 4.46
N LEU A 63 2.73 -9.50 4.95
CA LEU A 63 2.07 -8.99 6.16
C LEU A 63 0.55 -8.99 6.03
N VAL A 64 0.03 -8.56 4.87
CA VAL A 64 -1.42 -8.58 4.61
C VAL A 64 -1.95 -10.02 4.56
N THR A 65 -1.19 -10.96 4.00
CA THR A 65 -1.57 -12.38 3.97
C THR A 65 -1.66 -12.97 5.37
N GLU A 66 -0.63 -12.77 6.18
CA GLU A 66 -0.59 -13.26 7.57
C GLU A 66 -1.72 -12.66 8.41
N GLN A 67 -1.98 -11.36 8.26
CA GLN A 67 -3.08 -10.71 8.96
C GLN A 67 -4.45 -11.28 8.56
N ARG A 68 -4.66 -11.58 7.28
CA ARG A 68 -5.91 -12.22 6.81
C ARG A 68 -6.07 -13.63 7.38
N ARG A 69 -4.98 -14.42 7.46
CA ARG A 69 -4.99 -15.76 8.07
C ARG A 69 -5.35 -15.71 9.55
N ALA A 70 -4.76 -14.78 10.29
CA ALA A 70 -5.09 -14.56 11.70
C ALA A 70 -6.58 -14.23 11.90
N GLN A 71 -7.13 -13.32 11.08
CA GLN A 71 -8.55 -12.95 11.15
C GLN A 71 -9.50 -14.10 10.75
N ALA A 72 -9.13 -14.92 9.77
CA ALA A 72 -9.90 -16.10 9.39
C ALA A 72 -9.93 -17.14 10.52
N GLY A 73 -8.80 -17.37 11.20
CA GLY A 73 -8.73 -18.24 12.38
C GLY A 73 -9.55 -17.74 13.57
N MET A 74 -9.73 -16.42 13.71
CA MET A 74 -10.59 -15.82 14.74
C MET A 74 -12.09 -15.92 14.41
N ARG A 75 -12.47 -15.88 13.11
CA ARG A 75 -13.87 -16.00 12.65
C ARG A 75 -14.41 -17.44 12.67
N GLY A 76 -13.52 -18.43 12.71
CA GLY A 76 -13.88 -19.85 12.82
C GLY A 76 -14.01 -20.36 14.25
N LYS A 77 -13.77 -19.51 15.26
CA LYS A 77 -14.12 -19.73 16.67
C LYS A 77 -15.39 -18.97 16.99
#